data_AF-A0A372E551-F1
#
_entry.id   AF-A0A372E551-F1
#
_cell.length_a   1.000
_cell.length_b   1.000
_cell.length_c   1.000
_cell.angle_alpha   90.00
_cell.angle_beta   90.00
_cell.angle_gamma   90.00
#
_symmetry.space_group_name_H-M   'P 1'
#
loop_
_entity.id
_entity.type
_entity.pdbx_description
1 polymer ?
#
loop_
_entity_poly.entity_id
_entity_poly.type
_entity_poly.pdbx_seq_one_letter_code
_entity_poly.pdbx_strand_id
1 'polypeptide(L)'
;MDFETIGGWLLNLLILAIQGVMVYGFGRLLYVGGGITIPNPFQPGWPTLYAAYRVEQGIPRMESISTLIGMVTYRDLVDIGFDEHDLLLRKNFMGTKIVRIPYADIRVVRLPGENTVLRIKVRTDGIFTMGGVKVSLQNKQATKLIARLGQ
;
A
#
# COMPACT_ATOMS: atom_id res chain seq x y z
N MET A 1 -8.81 6.03 -55.38
CA MET A 1 -8.31 6.00 -54.00
C MET A 1 -7.17 5.03 -53.98
N ASP A 2 -5.94 5.52 -53.85
CA ASP A 2 -4.75 4.68 -53.94
C ASP A 2 -4.55 3.84 -52.67
N PHE A 3 -4.08 2.61 -52.86
CA PHE A 3 -3.80 1.67 -51.78
C PHE A 3 -2.79 2.22 -50.76
N GLU A 4 -1.90 3.13 -51.17
CA GLU A 4 -0.95 3.81 -50.28
C GLU A 4 -1.63 4.73 -49.26
N THR A 5 -2.70 5.42 -49.67
CA THR A 5 -3.47 6.27 -48.76
C THR A 5 -4.21 5.42 -47.73
N ILE A 6 -4.82 4.31 -48.17
CA ILE A 6 -5.57 3.38 -47.31
C ILE A 6 -4.63 2.71 -46.28
N GLY A 7 -3.43 2.32 -46.70
CA GLY A 7 -2.41 1.75 -45.80
C GLY A 7 -1.95 2.72 -44.71
N GLY A 8 -1.76 4.00 -45.05
CA GLY A 8 -1.39 5.04 -44.08
C GLY A 8 -2.48 5.31 -43.03
N TRP A 9 -3.75 5.33 -43.44
CA TRP A 9 -4.89 5.49 -42.52
C TRP A 9 -5.05 4.31 -41.56
N LEU A 10 -4.88 3.08 -42.05
CA LEU A 10 -4.91 1.86 -41.23
C LEU A 10 -3.78 1.84 -40.20
N LEU A 11 -2.57 2.22 -40.59
CA LEU A 11 -1.43 2.31 -39.67
C LEU A 11 -1.68 3.33 -38.55
N ASN A 12 -2.20 4.52 -38.90
CA ASN A 12 -2.53 5.55 -37.91
C ASN A 12 -3.63 5.11 -36.94
N LEU A 13 -4.68 4.45 -37.43
CA LEU A 13 -5.72 3.89 -36.56
C LEU A 13 -5.15 2.86 -35.58
N LEU A 14 -4.21 2.02 -36.05
CA LEU A 14 -3.59 1.00 -35.23
C LEU A 14 -2.67 1.61 -34.15
N ILE A 15 -1.91 2.65 -34.49
CA ILE A 15 -1.10 3.42 -33.53
C ILE A 15 -1.98 4.09 -32.48
N LEU A 16 -3.07 4.74 -32.91
CA LEU A 16 -4.03 5.38 -31.99
C LEU A 16 -4.70 4.36 -31.05
N ALA A 17 -5.04 3.18 -31.56
CA ALA A 17 -5.59 2.09 -30.75
C ALA A 17 -4.57 1.61 -29.69
N ILE A 18 -3.30 1.44 -30.06
CA ILE A 18 -2.24 1.06 -29.12
C ILE A 18 -2.06 2.14 -28.04
N GLN A 19 -2.01 3.42 -28.43
CA GLN A 19 -1.89 4.53 -27.47
C GLN A 19 -3.10 4.60 -26.54
N GLY A 20 -4.31 4.40 -27.06
CA GLY A 20 -5.54 4.34 -26.27
C GLY A 20 -5.52 3.22 -25.23
N VAL A 21 -5.08 2.02 -25.61
CA VAL A 21 -4.93 0.88 -24.70
C VAL A 21 -3.85 1.15 -23.64
N MET A 22 -2.74 1.79 -24.01
CA MET A 22 -1.69 2.20 -23.07
C MET A 22 -2.18 3.24 -22.05
N VAL A 23 -2.83 4.31 -22.50
CA VAL A 23 -3.38 5.36 -21.62
C VAL A 23 -4.45 4.78 -20.70
N TYR A 24 -5.35 3.96 -21.24
CA TYR A 24 -6.37 3.27 -20.46
C TYR A 24 -5.75 2.32 -19.43
N GLY A 25 -4.79 1.50 -19.86
CA GLY A 25 -4.07 0.56 -19.01
C GLY A 25 -3.33 1.26 -17.88
N PHE A 26 -2.61 2.34 -18.19
CA PHE A 26 -1.86 3.14 -17.24
C PHE A 26 -2.78 3.87 -16.26
N GLY A 27 -3.81 4.55 -16.75
CA GLY A 27 -4.81 5.21 -15.89
C GLY A 27 -5.53 4.23 -14.98
N ARG A 28 -5.87 3.05 -15.49
CA ARG A 28 -6.49 1.99 -14.70
C ARG A 28 -5.50 1.36 -13.70
N LEU A 29 -4.23 1.20 -14.06
CA LEU A 29 -3.17 0.78 -13.13
C LEU A 29 -2.98 1.79 -11.99
N LEU A 30 -3.00 3.08 -12.30
CA LEU A 30 -2.94 4.14 -11.29
C LEU A 30 -4.18 4.12 -10.39
N TYR A 31 -5.37 4.02 -10.97
CA TYR A 31 -6.62 4.00 -10.21
C TYR A 31 -6.72 2.76 -9.29
N VAL A 32 -6.43 1.58 -9.85
CA VAL A 32 -6.49 0.30 -9.15
C VAL A 32 -5.34 0.15 -8.16
N GLY A 33 -4.12 0.52 -8.54
CA GLY A 33 -2.91 0.36 -7.72
C GLY A 33 -2.81 1.32 -6.55
N GLY A 34 -3.76 2.25 -6.38
CA GLY A 34 -3.69 3.15 -5.23
C GLY A 34 -4.39 4.48 -5.37
N GLY A 35 -4.61 4.95 -6.60
CA GLY A 35 -4.46 6.37 -6.91
C GLY A 35 -3.00 6.79 -6.68
N ILE A 36 -2.55 7.83 -7.35
CA ILE A 36 -1.37 8.55 -6.88
C ILE A 36 -1.76 9.01 -5.47
N THR A 37 -1.25 8.34 -4.43
CA THR A 37 -1.37 8.86 -3.08
C THR A 37 -0.49 10.09 -3.13
N ILE A 38 -1.07 11.26 -3.38
CA ILE A 38 -0.33 12.51 -3.44
C ILE A 38 0.44 12.56 -2.13
N PRO A 39 1.78 12.43 -2.15
CA PRO A 39 2.56 12.40 -0.94
C PRO A 39 2.33 13.75 -0.27
N ASN A 40 1.57 13.76 0.83
CA ASN A 40 1.36 14.97 1.60
C ASN A 40 2.56 15.12 2.52
N PRO A 41 3.46 16.10 2.29
CA PRO A 41 4.69 16.26 3.05
C PRO A 41 4.47 16.49 4.55
N PHE A 42 3.26 16.87 4.94
CA PHE A 42 2.85 17.09 6.31
C PHE A 42 2.11 15.91 6.92
N GLN A 43 2.05 14.74 6.25
CA GLN A 43 1.44 13.57 6.85
C GLN A 43 2.27 13.09 8.04
N PRO A 44 1.64 12.85 9.20
CA PRO A 44 2.30 12.24 10.33
C PRO A 44 2.79 10.84 9.94
N GLY A 45 3.93 10.44 10.48
CA GLY A 45 4.64 9.21 10.10
C GLY A 45 5.16 8.44 11.30
N TRP A 46 6.26 7.69 11.11
CA TRP A 46 6.86 6.91 12.19
C TRP A 46 7.12 7.69 13.50
N PRO A 47 7.63 8.93 13.49
CA PRO A 47 7.84 9.68 14.74
C PRO A 47 6.55 9.90 15.53
N THR A 48 5.43 10.11 14.84
CA THR A 48 4.11 10.28 15.48
C THR A 48 3.60 8.98 16.06
N LEU A 49 3.69 7.87 15.31
CA LEU A 49 3.37 6.54 15.85
C LEU A 49 4.22 6.21 17.07
N TYR A 50 5.52 6.51 17.01
CA TYR A 50 6.43 6.25 18.11
C TYR A 50 6.14 7.13 19.33
N ALA A 51 5.82 8.40 19.16
CA ALA A 51 5.45 9.27 20.26
C ALA A 51 4.16 8.79 20.96
N ALA A 52 3.18 8.31 20.19
CA ALA A 52 1.88 7.87 20.71
C ALA A 52 1.91 6.47 21.34
N TYR A 53 2.67 5.54 20.75
CA TYR A 53 2.54 4.10 21.03
C TYR A 53 3.86 3.41 21.41
N ARG A 54 4.92 4.17 21.73
CA ARG A 54 6.21 3.57 22.14
C ARG A 54 6.02 2.63 23.32
N VAL A 55 6.74 1.52 23.27
CA VAL A 55 6.87 0.58 24.39
C VAL A 55 8.33 0.22 24.59
N GLU A 56 8.72 0.02 25.85
CA GLU A 56 10.09 -0.33 26.23
C GLU A 56 10.33 -1.85 26.24
N GLN A 57 9.27 -2.65 26.22
CA GLN A 57 9.33 -4.11 26.31
C GLN A 57 8.66 -4.81 25.12
N GLY A 58 9.23 -5.96 24.76
CA GLY A 58 8.56 -7.02 23.99
C GLY A 58 9.34 -7.49 22.76
N ILE A 59 9.79 -8.74 22.77
CA ILE A 59 10.19 -9.46 21.55
C ILE A 59 9.24 -10.66 21.36
N PRO A 60 7.97 -10.45 21.00
CA PRO A 60 7.20 -11.50 20.36
C PRO A 60 7.79 -11.78 18.97
N ARG A 61 7.41 -12.92 18.39
CA ARG A 61 7.85 -13.32 17.05
C ARG A 61 7.22 -12.37 16.01
N MET A 62 8.06 -11.63 15.30
CA MET A 62 7.63 -10.66 14.28
C MET A 62 8.18 -11.07 12.90
N GLU A 63 7.51 -10.64 11.83
CA GLU A 63 7.89 -10.88 10.44
C GLU A 63 8.36 -9.57 9.80
N SER A 64 9.50 -9.55 9.12
CA SER A 64 9.96 -8.38 8.39
C SER A 64 9.09 -8.13 7.18
N ILE A 65 8.72 -6.86 6.97
CA ILE A 65 7.82 -6.43 5.92
C ILE A 65 8.28 -5.15 5.24
N SER A 66 7.90 -5.04 3.98
CA SER A 66 7.91 -3.76 3.27
C SER A 66 6.55 -3.07 3.45
N THR A 67 6.55 -1.83 3.92
CA THR A 67 5.35 -1.04 4.25
C THR A 67 5.60 0.44 4.02
N LEU A 68 4.54 1.20 3.75
CA LEU A 68 4.58 2.66 3.69
C LEU A 68 3.91 3.23 4.94
N ILE A 69 4.62 4.09 5.68
CA ILE A 69 4.13 4.72 6.91
C ILE A 69 4.24 6.23 6.74
N GLY A 70 3.10 6.92 6.77
CA GLY A 70 3.00 8.31 6.32
C GLY A 70 3.40 8.41 4.84
N MET A 71 4.53 9.07 4.56
CA MET A 71 5.10 9.15 3.22
C MET A 71 6.33 8.28 2.99
N VAL A 72 6.86 7.64 4.03
CA VAL A 72 8.14 6.94 3.95
C VAL A 72 7.89 5.47 3.66
N THR A 73 8.48 4.98 2.58
CA THR A 73 8.51 3.55 2.27
C THR A 73 9.65 2.89 3.01
N TYR A 74 9.32 1.96 3.89
CA TYR A 74 10.25 1.10 4.60
C TYR A 74 10.31 -0.24 3.86
N ARG A 75 11.42 -0.54 3.19
CA ARG A 75 11.60 -1.79 2.44
C ARG A 75 12.32 -2.82 3.30
N ASP A 76 11.56 -3.73 3.90
CA ASP A 76 12.06 -4.78 4.82
C ASP A 76 12.79 -4.21 6.04
N LEU A 77 12.47 -2.96 6.41
CA LEU A 77 13.04 -2.25 7.56
C LEU A 77 12.08 -2.16 8.74
N VAL A 78 10.89 -2.75 8.62
CA VAL A 78 9.87 -2.79 9.66
C VAL A 78 9.49 -4.24 9.89
N ASP A 79 9.50 -4.69 11.14
CA ASP A 79 8.85 -5.93 11.52
C ASP A 79 7.42 -5.66 11.99
N ILE A 80 6.53 -6.60 11.68
CA ILE A 80 5.15 -6.62 12.12
C ILE A 80 4.88 -7.85 12.99
N GLY A 81 4.18 -7.66 14.10
CA GLY A 81 3.68 -8.71 14.97
C GLY A 81 2.21 -8.48 15.27
N PHE A 82 1.46 -9.57 15.45
CA PHE A 82 0.05 -9.52 15.80
C PHE A 82 -0.12 -10.14 17.18
N ASP A 83 -0.49 -9.31 18.15
CA ASP A 83 -0.82 -9.73 19.51
C ASP A 83 -2.32 -9.98 19.63
N GLU A 84 -2.79 -10.35 20.82
CA GLU A 84 -4.20 -10.58 21.11
C GLU A 84 -5.05 -9.31 20.92
N HIS A 85 -4.58 -8.16 21.41
CA HIS A 85 -5.30 -6.88 21.39
C HIS A 85 -4.58 -5.77 20.61
N ASP A 86 -3.32 -6.02 20.22
CA ASP A 86 -2.44 -4.99 19.69
C ASP A 86 -1.74 -5.43 18.40
N LEU A 87 -1.54 -4.47 17.51
CA LEU A 87 -0.59 -4.53 16.42
C LEU A 87 0.77 -4.05 16.91
N LEU A 88 1.81 -4.85 16.68
CA LEU A 88 3.17 -4.52 17.03
C LEU A 88 3.93 -4.14 15.76
N LEU A 89 4.57 -2.98 15.75
CA LEU A 89 5.51 -2.60 14.70
C LEU A 89 6.87 -2.30 15.31
N ARG A 90 7.93 -2.82 14.71
CA ARG A 90 9.31 -2.54 15.13
C ARG A 90 10.10 -2.02 13.94
N LYS A 91 10.78 -0.89 14.11
CA LYS A 91 11.74 -0.43 13.11
C LYS A 91 13.08 -1.11 13.38
N ASN A 92 13.61 -1.82 12.37
CA ASN A 92 14.87 -2.56 12.48
C ASN A 92 16.10 -1.72 12.10
N PHE A 93 15.89 -0.50 11.60
CA PHE A 93 16.96 0.39 11.15
C PHE A 93 17.19 1.54 12.15
N MET A 94 18.42 1.66 12.65
CA MET A 94 18.87 2.67 13.63
C MET A 94 18.14 2.63 14.99
N GLY A 95 18.34 1.52 15.71
CA GLY A 95 17.83 1.33 17.08
C GLY A 95 16.47 0.64 17.14
N THR A 96 16.31 -0.24 18.13
CA THR A 96 15.09 -1.03 18.33
C THR A 96 13.97 -0.14 18.87
N LYS A 97 13.17 0.44 17.96
CA LYS A 97 11.98 1.23 18.31
C LYS A 97 10.74 0.41 18.05
N ILE A 98 10.08 -0.01 19.12
CA ILE A 98 8.84 -0.79 19.06
C ILE A 98 7.66 0.12 19.38
N VAL A 99 6.59 -0.05 18.62
CA VAL A 99 5.28 0.57 18.87
C VAL A 99 4.23 -0.51 19.03
N ARG A 100 3.35 -0.34 20.01
CA ARG A 100 2.21 -1.23 20.29
C ARG A 100 0.92 -0.43 20.09
N ILE A 101 0.18 -0.76 19.05
CA ILE A 101 -0.99 -0.03 18.59
C ILE A 101 -2.23 -0.88 18.88
N PRO A 102 -3.12 -0.44 19.78
CA PRO A 102 -4.35 -1.17 20.08
C PRO A 102 -5.21 -1.31 18.82
N TYR A 103 -5.82 -2.48 18.61
CA TYR A 103 -6.71 -2.69 17.46
C TYR A 103 -7.88 -1.69 17.43
N ALA A 104 -8.34 -1.22 18.60
CA ALA A 104 -9.36 -0.19 18.74
C ALA A 104 -8.98 1.16 18.08
N ASP A 105 -7.69 1.46 17.96
CA ASP A 105 -7.17 2.70 17.38
C ASP A 105 -6.91 2.59 15.86
N ILE A 106 -7.14 1.41 15.28
CA ILE A 106 -6.89 1.13 13.88
C ILE A 106 -8.18 1.23 13.09
N ARG A 107 -8.16 2.06 12.05
CA ARG A 107 -9.29 2.22 11.10
C ARG A 107 -8.88 1.78 9.72
N VAL A 108 -9.74 0.99 9.08
CA VAL A 108 -9.55 0.60 7.67
C VAL A 108 -9.91 1.78 6.79
N VAL A 109 -8.93 2.29 6.03
CA VAL A 109 -9.15 3.31 5.00
C VAL A 109 -9.45 2.64 3.65
N ARG A 110 -8.74 1.55 3.36
CA ARG A 110 -8.92 0.77 2.14
C ARG A 110 -8.59 -0.70 2.40
N LEU A 111 -9.46 -1.59 1.93
CA LEU A 111 -9.23 -3.03 1.98
C LEU A 111 -8.19 -3.47 0.94
N PRO A 112 -7.35 -4.47 1.26
CA PRO A 112 -6.49 -5.11 0.27
C PRO A 112 -7.35 -5.86 -0.75
N GLY A 113 -6.85 -6.00 -1.97
CA GLY A 113 -7.61 -6.60 -3.06
C GLY A 113 -6.73 -7.15 -4.17
N GLU A 114 -7.35 -7.93 -5.03
CA GLU A 114 -6.77 -8.35 -6.31
C GLU A 114 -7.65 -7.80 -7.43
N ASN A 115 -7.03 -7.10 -8.37
CA ASN A 115 -7.73 -6.52 -9.51
C ASN A 115 -7.04 -6.98 -10.80
N THR A 116 -7.82 -7.21 -11.85
CA THR A 116 -7.25 -7.56 -13.17
C THR A 116 -7.30 -6.33 -14.07
N VAL A 117 -6.13 -5.89 -14.54
CA VAL A 117 -5.99 -4.81 -15.52
C VAL A 117 -5.33 -5.38 -16.76
N LEU A 118 -6.03 -5.35 -17.90
CA LEU A 118 -5.51 -5.86 -19.18
C LEU A 118 -4.93 -7.30 -19.08
N ARG A 119 -5.65 -8.20 -18.40
CA ARG A 119 -5.25 -9.60 -18.08
C ARG A 119 -4.06 -9.74 -17.12
N ILE A 120 -3.51 -8.65 -16.60
CA ILE A 120 -2.48 -8.66 -15.56
C ILE A 120 -3.17 -8.58 -14.20
N LYS A 121 -2.91 -9.54 -13.32
CA LYS A 121 -3.37 -9.50 -11.92
C LYS A 121 -2.49 -8.52 -11.14
N VAL A 122 -3.12 -7.51 -10.56
CA VAL A 122 -2.51 -6.48 -9.73
C VAL A 122 -3.01 -6.67 -8.31
N ARG A 123 -2.08 -6.89 -7.37
CA ARG A 123 -2.36 -6.91 -5.94
C ARG A 123 -2.27 -5.50 -5.38
N THR A 124 -3.27 -5.12 -4.61
CA THR A 124 -3.33 -3.81 -3.96
C THR A 124 -3.13 -3.98 -2.46
N ASP A 125 -2.33 -3.10 -1.89
CA ASP A 125 -2.11 -3.04 -0.44
C ASP A 125 -3.38 -2.58 0.30
N GLY A 126 -3.51 -3.01 1.55
CA GLY A 126 -4.51 -2.47 2.47
C GLY A 126 -3.98 -1.19 3.13
N ILE A 127 -4.81 -0.15 3.17
CA ILE A 127 -4.44 1.13 3.80
C ILE A 127 -5.22 1.27 5.10
N PHE A 128 -4.50 1.54 6.17
CA PHE A 128 -5.02 1.68 7.52
C PHE A 128 -4.64 3.05 8.08
N THR A 129 -5.46 3.60 8.98
CA THR A 129 -5.09 4.76 9.80
C THR A 129 -4.95 4.30 11.24
N MET A 130 -3.85 4.66 11.87
CA MET A 130 -3.51 4.30 13.24
C MET A 130 -2.86 5.51 13.92
N GLY A 131 -3.48 6.02 15.00
CA GLY A 131 -3.07 7.29 15.63
C GLY A 131 -2.97 8.47 14.66
N GLY A 132 -3.85 8.55 13.66
CA GLY A 132 -3.82 9.58 12.62
C GLY A 132 -2.76 9.39 11.53
N VAL A 133 -1.94 8.34 11.61
CA VAL A 133 -0.92 7.99 10.61
C VAL A 133 -1.48 6.96 9.63
N LYS A 134 -1.32 7.22 8.33
CA LYS A 134 -1.66 6.25 7.29
C LYS A 134 -0.54 5.22 7.14
N VAL A 135 -0.91 3.94 7.14
CA VAL A 135 -0.01 2.81 6.97
C VAL A 135 -0.53 1.89 5.87
N SER A 136 0.30 1.64 4.87
CA SER A 136 0.04 0.69 3.79
C SER A 136 0.66 -0.65 4.13
N LEU A 137 -0.16 -1.69 4.26
CA LEU A 137 0.28 -3.06 4.50
C LEU A 137 0.05 -3.91 3.26
N GLN A 138 1.01 -4.76 2.95
CA GLN A 138 0.87 -5.76 1.90
C GLN A 138 -0.32 -6.68 2.15
N ASN A 139 -0.89 -7.21 1.08
CA ASN A 139 -2.14 -7.99 1.09
C ASN A 139 -2.17 -9.09 2.19
N LYS A 140 -1.09 -9.86 2.37
CA LYS A 140 -1.00 -10.93 3.38
C LYS A 140 -1.17 -10.38 4.81
N GLN A 141 -0.47 -9.31 5.14
CA GLN A 141 -0.49 -8.67 6.46
C GLN A 141 -1.78 -7.88 6.68
N ALA A 142 -2.25 -7.18 5.66
CA ALA A 142 -3.52 -6.46 5.69
C ALA A 142 -4.69 -7.41 5.96
N THR A 143 -4.71 -8.58 5.32
CA THR A 143 -5.75 -9.60 5.56
C THR A 143 -5.70 -10.13 6.99
N LYS A 144 -4.50 -10.41 7.53
CA LYS A 144 -4.33 -10.81 8.94
C LYS A 144 -4.84 -9.72 9.89
N LEU A 145 -4.53 -8.45 9.62
CA LEU A 145 -4.98 -7.33 10.43
C LEU A 145 -6.50 -7.22 10.43
N ILE A 146 -7.13 -7.27 9.25
CA ILE A 146 -8.60 -7.18 9.11
C ILE A 146 -9.29 -8.31 9.87
N ALA A 147 -8.76 -9.53 9.80
CA ALA A 147 -9.30 -10.66 10.55
C ALA A 147 -9.30 -10.44 12.07
N ARG A 148 -8.35 -9.65 12.60
CA ARG A 148 -8.29 -9.28 14.03
C ARG A 148 -9.16 -8.08 14.38
N LEU A 149 -9.40 -7.16 13.45
CA LEU A 149 -10.27 -6.00 13.67
C LEU A 149 -11.77 -6.37 13.71
N GLY A 150 -12.14 -7.50 13.13
CA GLY A 150 -13.51 -8.02 13.13
C GLY A 150 -13.84 -8.96 14.30
N GLN A 151 -12.89 -9.18 15.22
CA GLN A 151 -13.06 -9.94 16.46
C GLN A 151 -13.31 -8.98 17.62
#